data_AF-A0A1C6K6D8-F1
#
_entry.id   AF-A0A1C6K6D8-F1
#
_cell.length_a   1.000
_cell.length_b   1.000
_cell.length_c   1.000
_cell.angle_alpha   90.00
_cell.angle_beta   90.00
_cell.angle_gamma   90.00
#
_symmetry.space_group_name_H-M   'P 1'
#
loop_
_entity.id
_entity.type
_entity.pdbx_description
1 polymer ?
#
loop_
_entity_poly.entity_id
_entity_poly.type
_entity_poly.pdbx_seq_one_letter_code
_entity_poly.pdbx_strand_id
1 'polypeptide(L)'
;MNNLIMNSCWCPGPDGGPAYFSGAVATFDDFCIDDNRTCSITQTADMQGYDQYDPLLPITGGRRIRWGYILRKIEGPHILLQARFYSASGAVLDTQQEDIGCKVTAKFQRQMATFTAPRGAAKVQLSLHFAGKVTACTFYAPMAYYC
;
A
#
# COMPACT_ATOMS: atom_id res chain seq x y z
N MET A 1 10.17 -2.82 16.31
CA MET A 1 9.40 -1.66 15.80
C MET A 1 7.99 -2.13 15.57
N ASN A 2 6.98 -1.37 16.03
CA ASN A 2 5.58 -1.76 15.87
C ASN A 2 5.09 -1.31 14.49
N ASN A 3 4.33 -2.17 13.81
CA ASN A 3 3.67 -1.81 12.55
C ASN A 3 2.63 -0.71 12.82
N LEU A 4 2.66 0.36 12.03
CA LEU A 4 1.74 1.49 12.15
C LEU A 4 0.37 1.21 11.49
N ILE A 5 0.29 0.15 10.70
CA ILE A 5 -0.92 -0.21 9.96
C ILE A 5 -1.87 -0.98 10.88
N MET A 6 -3.02 -0.39 11.14
CA MET A 6 -4.11 -1.09 11.81
C MET A 6 -4.69 -2.14 10.86
N ASN A 7 -5.08 -3.29 11.42
CA ASN A 7 -5.63 -4.41 10.65
C ASN A 7 -4.71 -4.88 9.51
N SER A 8 -3.40 -4.99 9.74
CA SER A 8 -2.45 -5.44 8.71
C SER A 8 -2.67 -6.88 8.24
N CYS A 9 -3.39 -7.70 9.01
CA CYS A 9 -3.80 -9.04 8.59
C CYS A 9 -5.03 -9.03 7.67
N TRP A 10 -5.65 -7.85 7.47
CA TRP A 10 -6.87 -7.68 6.68
C TRP A 10 -8.02 -8.57 7.14
N CYS A 11 -8.21 -8.60 8.46
CA CYS A 11 -9.40 -9.20 9.04
C CYS A 11 -10.64 -8.46 8.47
N PRO A 12 -11.69 -9.20 8.09
CA PRO A 12 -12.89 -8.59 7.54
C PRO A 12 -13.55 -7.67 8.57
N GLY A 13 -13.94 -6.48 8.13
CA GLY A 13 -14.83 -5.59 8.85
C GLY A 13 -16.30 -6.01 8.71
N PRO A 14 -17.23 -5.21 9.24
CA PRO A 14 -18.67 -5.49 9.19
C PRO A 14 -19.21 -5.73 7.77
N ASP A 15 -18.62 -5.07 6.76
CA ASP A 15 -19.03 -5.15 5.36
C ASP A 15 -18.26 -6.23 4.57
N GLY A 16 -17.46 -7.07 5.24
CA GLY A 16 -16.74 -8.21 4.64
C GLY A 16 -15.40 -7.88 3.96
N GLY A 17 -15.14 -6.62 3.63
CA GLY A 17 -13.83 -6.11 3.18
C GLY A 17 -12.88 -5.77 4.36
N PRO A 18 -11.58 -5.53 4.13
CA PRO A 18 -10.66 -5.17 5.19
C PRO A 18 -10.96 -3.78 5.72
N ALA A 19 -11.19 -3.69 7.03
CA ALA A 19 -11.33 -2.40 7.70
C ALA A 19 -10.07 -1.54 7.50
N TYR A 20 -10.28 -0.22 7.33
CA TYR A 20 -9.27 0.83 7.14
C TYR A 20 -8.59 0.88 5.76
N PHE A 21 -9.11 0.13 4.79
CA PHE A 21 -8.61 0.15 3.43
C PHE A 21 -9.71 0.47 2.42
N SER A 22 -9.39 1.38 1.51
CA SER A 22 -10.19 1.66 0.32
C SER A 22 -9.39 1.25 -0.91
N GLY A 23 -10.03 0.57 -1.85
CA GLY A 23 -9.36 0.11 -3.06
C GLY A 23 -10.30 0.08 -4.25
N ALA A 24 -9.70 -0.01 -5.43
CA ALA A 24 -10.42 -0.24 -6.67
C ALA A 24 -9.76 -1.40 -7.43
N VAL A 25 -10.59 -2.21 -8.08
CA VAL A 25 -10.16 -3.34 -8.94
C VAL A 25 -9.46 -4.49 -8.17
N ALA A 26 -9.25 -4.34 -6.86
CA ALA A 26 -8.78 -5.40 -5.99
C ALA A 26 -9.92 -6.34 -5.58
N THR A 27 -9.67 -7.64 -5.69
CA THR A 27 -10.53 -8.69 -5.13
C THR A 27 -9.90 -9.16 -3.82
N PHE A 28 -10.68 -9.11 -2.73
CA PHE A 28 -10.29 -9.67 -1.44
C PHE A 28 -10.57 -11.18 -1.46
N ASP A 29 -9.52 -11.98 -1.46
CA ASP A 29 -9.62 -13.43 -1.57
C ASP A 29 -9.94 -14.04 -0.19
N ASP A 30 -10.66 -15.17 -0.14
CA ASP A 30 -10.80 -15.96 1.10
C ASP A 30 -9.53 -16.76 1.44
N PHE A 31 -8.53 -16.69 0.56
CA PHE A 31 -7.23 -17.29 0.75
C PHE A 31 -6.38 -16.48 1.75
N CYS A 32 -5.74 -17.19 2.67
CA CYS A 32 -4.84 -16.62 3.66
C CYS A 32 -3.44 -17.23 3.54
N ILE A 33 -2.43 -16.41 3.79
CA ILE A 33 -1.03 -16.84 3.97
C ILE A 33 -0.56 -16.35 5.33
N ASP A 34 -0.09 -17.27 6.18
CA ASP A 34 0.38 -16.96 7.53
C ASP A 34 -0.64 -16.08 8.31
N ASP A 35 -1.92 -16.48 8.27
CA ASP A 35 -3.07 -15.77 8.86
C ASP A 35 -3.34 -14.35 8.33
N ASN A 36 -2.68 -13.95 7.24
CA ASN A 36 -2.98 -12.71 6.53
C ASN A 36 -3.85 -13.01 5.31
N ARG A 37 -5.00 -12.34 5.21
CA ARG A 37 -5.84 -12.43 4.01
C ARG A 37 -5.11 -11.85 2.81
N THR A 38 -5.32 -12.41 1.63
CA THR A 38 -4.71 -11.90 0.40
C THR A 38 -5.67 -11.06 -0.43
N CYS A 39 -5.08 -10.14 -1.19
CA CYS A 39 -5.76 -9.43 -2.27
C CYS A 39 -5.14 -9.83 -3.59
N SER A 40 -5.97 -9.98 -4.60
CA SER A 40 -5.52 -10.20 -5.96
C SER A 40 -6.06 -9.13 -6.90
N ILE A 41 -5.24 -8.74 -7.86
CA ILE A 41 -5.63 -7.82 -8.93
C ILE A 41 -5.21 -8.37 -10.29
N THR A 42 -6.14 -8.26 -11.23
CA THR A 42 -5.89 -8.40 -12.67
C THR A 42 -6.60 -7.25 -13.35
N GLN A 43 -5.86 -6.45 -14.11
CA GLN A 43 -6.38 -5.22 -14.70
C GLN A 43 -5.89 -5.06 -16.14
N THR A 44 -6.74 -4.48 -17.00
CA THR A 44 -6.33 -4.02 -18.34
C THR A 44 -5.59 -2.68 -18.24
N ALA A 45 -4.96 -2.24 -19.33
CA ALA A 45 -4.17 -1.01 -19.33
C ALA A 45 -4.96 0.27 -18.99
N ASP A 46 -6.27 0.26 -19.21
CA ASP A 46 -7.17 1.42 -19.00
C ASP A 46 -7.73 1.49 -17.58
N MET A 47 -7.52 0.45 -16.77
CA MET A 47 -7.98 0.38 -15.38
C MET A 47 -6.96 1.00 -14.44
N GLN A 48 -7.46 1.57 -13.33
CA GLN A 48 -6.63 2.19 -12.29
C GLN A 48 -6.87 1.48 -10.97
N GLY A 49 -6.15 0.38 -10.77
CA GLY A 49 -6.17 -0.37 -9.52
C GLY A 49 -5.37 0.33 -8.43
N TYR A 50 -5.89 0.30 -7.21
CA TYR A 50 -5.16 0.74 -6.03
C TYR A 50 -5.69 0.09 -4.76
N ASP A 51 -4.86 0.15 -3.73
CA ASP A 51 -5.19 -0.16 -2.35
C ASP A 51 -4.61 0.96 -1.46
N GLN A 52 -5.44 1.59 -0.66
CA GLN A 52 -5.09 2.75 0.14
C GLN A 52 -5.42 2.49 1.60
N TYR A 53 -4.47 2.80 2.48
CA TYR A 53 -4.75 2.87 3.90
C TYR A 53 -5.41 4.21 4.23
N ASP A 54 -6.67 4.15 4.67
CA ASP A 54 -7.53 5.32 4.86
C ASP A 54 -7.12 6.21 6.05
N PRO A 55 -6.70 5.67 7.21
CA PRO A 55 -6.24 6.49 8.30
C PRO A 55 -4.96 7.26 7.95
N LEU A 56 -5.01 8.57 8.15
CA LEU A 56 -3.83 9.42 8.04
C LEU A 56 -2.90 9.17 9.23
N LEU A 57 -1.67 8.72 8.95
CA LEU A 57 -0.65 8.49 9.97
C LEU A 57 0.01 9.82 10.37
N PRO A 58 0.13 10.13 11.66
CA PRO A 58 0.77 11.37 12.12
C PRO A 58 2.28 11.31 11.90
N ILE A 59 2.94 12.38 11.45
CA ILE A 59 4.41 12.38 11.34
C ILE A 59 5.01 12.63 12.73
N THR A 60 5.20 11.55 13.49
CA THR A 60 5.70 11.56 14.88
C THR A 60 6.74 10.44 15.03
N GLY A 61 8.02 10.76 15.20
CA GLY A 61 9.08 9.74 15.33
C GLY A 61 10.11 9.68 14.19
N GLY A 62 10.15 10.68 13.31
CA GLY A 62 11.14 10.80 12.24
C GLY A 62 10.62 11.63 11.08
N ARG A 63 11.49 12.02 10.15
CA ARG A 63 11.08 12.59 8.85
C ARG A 63 10.95 11.52 7.77
N ARG A 64 11.13 10.24 8.09
CA ARG A 64 11.06 9.15 7.12
C ARG A 64 10.05 8.10 7.54
N ILE A 65 9.35 7.56 6.55
CA ILE A 65 8.43 6.44 6.74
C ILE A 65 8.76 5.37 5.71
N ARG A 66 8.85 4.12 6.17
CA ARG A 66 8.90 2.95 5.29
C ARG A 66 7.51 2.38 5.15
N TRP A 67 7.14 2.02 3.93
CA TRP A 67 5.82 1.52 3.55
C TRP A 67 5.96 0.38 2.55
N GLY A 68 5.10 -0.63 2.63
CA GLY A 68 5.08 -1.70 1.64
C GLY A 68 4.26 -2.92 2.02
N TYR A 69 4.33 -3.94 1.16
CA TYR A 69 3.52 -5.16 1.20
C TYR A 69 4.41 -6.39 0.95
N ILE A 70 3.88 -7.60 1.20
CA ILE A 70 4.37 -8.79 0.50
C ILE A 70 3.57 -8.88 -0.79
N LEU A 71 4.27 -8.99 -1.92
CA LEU A 71 3.64 -9.14 -3.23
C LEU A 71 4.30 -10.25 -4.04
N ARG A 72 3.53 -10.80 -4.97
CA ARG A 72 4.01 -11.51 -6.16
C ARG A 72 3.27 -11.01 -7.39
N LYS A 73 3.85 -11.18 -8.57
CA LYS A 73 3.15 -10.97 -9.85
C LYS A 73 3.63 -11.95 -10.91
N ILE A 74 2.77 -12.24 -11.88
CA ILE A 74 3.17 -12.92 -13.11
C ILE A 74 3.60 -11.88 -14.16
N GLU A 75 2.77 -10.87 -14.40
CA GLU A 75 3.03 -9.78 -15.34
C GLU A 75 2.49 -8.47 -14.74
N GLY A 76 3.17 -7.36 -14.97
CA GLY A 76 2.71 -6.04 -14.53
C GLY A 76 3.86 -5.04 -14.58
N PRO A 77 3.82 -4.02 -15.44
CA PRO A 77 5.00 -3.19 -15.67
C PRO A 77 5.28 -2.25 -14.48
N HIS A 78 4.24 -1.67 -13.88
CA HIS A 78 4.38 -0.63 -12.87
C HIS A 78 3.53 -0.94 -11.63
N ILE A 79 4.21 -1.06 -10.49
CA ILE A 79 3.59 -1.22 -9.18
C ILE A 79 4.19 -0.13 -8.30
N LEU A 80 3.39 0.85 -7.92
CA LEU A 80 3.86 2.06 -7.28
C LEU A 80 3.46 2.04 -5.80
N LEU A 81 4.44 2.16 -4.91
CA LEU A 81 4.18 2.55 -3.54
C LEU A 81 4.13 4.07 -3.47
N GLN A 82 3.14 4.64 -2.79
CA GLN A 82 2.96 6.08 -2.70
C GLN A 82 2.85 6.54 -1.24
N ALA A 83 3.41 7.71 -0.97
CA ALA A 83 3.18 8.50 0.23
C ALA A 83 2.73 9.91 -0.15
N ARG A 84 1.51 10.29 0.27
CA ARG A 84 0.98 11.65 0.13
C ARG A 84 1.06 12.37 1.47
N PHE A 85 1.82 13.45 1.55
CA PHE A 85 2.06 14.21 2.77
C PHE A 85 1.15 15.42 2.87
N TYR A 86 0.62 15.64 4.06
CA TYR A 86 -0.33 16.71 4.35
C TYR A 86 0.20 17.64 5.45
N SER A 87 -0.09 18.92 5.34
CA SER A 87 0.11 19.90 6.41
C SER A 87 -0.86 19.65 7.59
N ALA A 88 -0.65 20.36 8.70
CA ALA A 88 -1.59 20.34 9.83
C ALA A 88 -3.00 20.84 9.45
N SER A 89 -3.11 21.75 8.47
CA SER A 89 -4.38 22.26 7.96
C SER A 89 -5.07 21.32 6.97
N GLY A 90 -4.44 20.19 6.60
CA GLY A 90 -4.98 19.22 5.64
C GLY A 90 -4.65 19.52 4.18
N ALA A 91 -3.83 20.52 3.89
CA ALA A 91 -3.35 20.78 2.53
C ALA A 91 -2.31 19.72 2.12
N VAL A 92 -2.37 19.22 0.89
CA VAL A 92 -1.33 18.34 0.33
C VAL A 92 -0.06 19.18 0.13
N LEU A 93 1.04 18.74 0.74
CA LEU A 93 2.35 19.38 0.59
C LEU A 93 3.20 18.71 -0.49
N ASP A 94 3.13 17.38 -0.57
CA ASP A 94 3.91 16.60 -1.51
C ASP A 94 3.28 15.22 -1.75
N THR A 95 3.54 14.61 -2.90
CA THR A 95 3.19 13.22 -3.21
C THR A 95 4.41 12.55 -3.80
N GLN A 96 4.94 11.56 -3.09
CA GLN A 96 6.10 10.78 -3.51
C GLN A 96 5.66 9.38 -3.93
N GLN A 97 6.29 8.86 -4.97
CA GLN A 97 6.03 7.52 -5.49
C GLN A 97 7.35 6.79 -5.75
N GLU A 98 7.37 5.49 -5.48
CA GLU A 98 8.47 4.60 -5.87
C GLU A 98 7.89 3.42 -6.66
N ASP A 99 8.36 3.25 -7.90
CA ASP A 99 8.04 2.08 -8.70
C ASP A 99 8.87 0.88 -8.24
N ILE A 100 8.18 -0.11 -7.66
CA ILE A 100 8.74 -1.37 -7.22
C ILE A 100 8.49 -2.50 -8.23
N GLY A 101 7.87 -2.20 -9.38
CA GLY A 101 7.50 -3.17 -10.40
C GLY A 101 8.65 -4.10 -10.76
N CYS A 102 9.81 -3.57 -11.11
CA CYS A 102 10.97 -4.39 -11.50
C CYS A 102 11.52 -5.30 -10.38
N LYS A 103 11.16 -5.04 -9.10
CA LYS A 103 11.59 -5.80 -7.93
C LYS A 103 10.63 -6.94 -7.56
N VAL A 104 9.38 -6.88 -8.05
CA VAL A 104 8.36 -7.91 -7.75
C VAL A 104 8.52 -9.09 -8.70
N THR A 105 8.61 -10.30 -8.16
CA THR A 105 8.76 -11.55 -8.93
C THR A 105 7.52 -12.43 -8.80
N ALA A 106 7.55 -13.62 -9.41
CA ALA A 106 6.50 -14.63 -9.23
C ALA A 106 6.45 -15.26 -7.82
N LYS A 107 7.45 -14.97 -6.96
CA LYS A 107 7.50 -15.43 -5.57
C LYS A 107 7.05 -14.32 -4.63
N PHE A 108 6.35 -14.68 -3.56
CA PHE A 108 5.97 -13.74 -2.52
C PHE A 108 7.20 -13.17 -1.84
N GLN A 109 7.36 -11.86 -1.92
CA GLN A 109 8.50 -11.14 -1.35
C GLN A 109 8.03 -9.81 -0.77
N ARG A 110 8.61 -9.41 0.37
CA ARG A 110 8.38 -8.08 0.93
C ARG A 110 9.07 -7.04 0.07
N GLN A 111 8.29 -6.09 -0.45
CA GLN A 111 8.79 -4.91 -1.13
C GLN A 111 8.38 -3.68 -0.35
N MET A 112 9.35 -2.80 -0.08
CA MET A 112 9.18 -1.62 0.74
C MET A 112 9.87 -0.43 0.07
N ALA A 113 9.26 0.74 0.18
CA ALA A 113 9.82 2.02 -0.21
C ALA A 113 10.06 2.89 1.03
N THR A 114 10.97 3.86 0.93
CA THR A 114 11.22 4.86 1.99
C THR A 114 10.89 6.25 1.48
N PHE A 115 9.99 6.94 2.17
CA PHE A 115 9.55 8.29 1.81
C PHE A 115 10.00 9.30 2.86
N THR A 116 10.42 10.48 2.42
CA THR A 116 10.90 11.54 3.33
C THR A 116 9.89 12.67 3.38
N ALA A 117 9.29 12.88 4.55
CA ALA A 117 8.33 13.92 4.80
C ALA A 117 8.94 15.32 4.54
N PRO A 118 8.31 16.16 3.71
CA PRO A 118 8.76 17.53 3.49
C PRO A 118 8.59 18.37 4.76
N ARG A 119 9.27 19.52 4.81
CA ARG A 119 9.14 20.45 5.94
C ARG A 119 7.68 20.90 6.07
N GLY A 120 7.12 20.79 7.29
CA GLY A 120 5.75 21.19 7.59
C GLY A 120 4.71 20.08 7.40
N ALA A 121 5.10 18.89 6.94
CA ALA A 121 4.21 17.74 6.92
C ALA A 121 3.86 17.30 8.35
N ALA A 122 2.57 17.14 8.60
CA ALA A 122 2.01 16.70 9.88
C ALA A 122 1.39 15.30 9.77
N LYS A 123 0.94 14.89 8.58
CA LYS A 123 0.29 13.60 8.34
C LYS A 123 0.73 13.00 7.00
N VAL A 124 0.59 11.69 6.85
CA VAL A 124 0.81 10.96 5.60
C VAL A 124 -0.29 9.95 5.32
N GLN A 125 -0.69 9.85 4.06
CA GLN A 125 -1.53 8.79 3.52
C GLN A 125 -0.66 7.85 2.69
N LEU A 126 -0.85 6.55 2.86
CA LEU A 126 -0.06 5.51 2.21
C LEU A 126 -0.94 4.68 1.28
N SER A 127 -0.44 4.38 0.09
CA SER A 127 -1.17 3.58 -0.89
C SER A 127 -0.25 2.77 -1.79
N LEU A 128 -0.84 1.76 -2.42
CA LEU A 128 -0.30 0.93 -3.49
C LEU A 128 -1.12 1.20 -4.75
N HIS A 129 -0.46 1.48 -5.86
CA HIS A 129 -1.10 1.72 -7.15
C HIS A 129 -0.57 0.78 -8.22
N PHE A 130 -1.42 0.47 -9.18
CA PHE A 130 -1.10 -0.39 -10.32
C PHE A 130 -1.30 0.40 -11.60
N ALA A 131 -0.25 0.50 -12.43
CA ALA A 131 -0.31 1.21 -13.70
C ALA A 131 0.02 0.29 -14.88
N GLY A 132 -0.77 0.41 -15.95
CA GLY A 132 -0.71 -0.48 -17.11
C GLY A 132 -1.37 -1.84 -16.86
N LYS A 133 -1.16 -2.78 -17.79
CA LYS A 133 -1.75 -4.12 -17.71
C LYS A 133 -1.08 -4.93 -16.60
N VAL A 134 -1.86 -5.45 -15.65
CA VAL A 134 -1.37 -6.35 -14.59
C VAL A 134 -2.09 -7.68 -14.71
N THR A 135 -1.31 -8.77 -14.78
CA THR A 135 -1.84 -10.13 -14.83
C THR A 135 -1.46 -10.84 -13.54
N ALA A 136 -2.47 -11.21 -12.74
CA ALA A 136 -2.32 -12.02 -11.53
C ALA A 136 -1.25 -11.50 -10.55
N CYS A 137 -1.46 -10.29 -10.01
CA CYS A 137 -0.70 -9.82 -8.86
C CYS A 137 -1.47 -10.12 -7.58
N THR A 138 -0.81 -10.74 -6.61
CA THR A 138 -1.36 -11.04 -5.29
C THR A 138 -0.50 -10.38 -4.23
N PHE A 139 -1.13 -9.70 -3.27
CA PHE A 139 -0.45 -8.91 -2.25
C PHE A 139 -1.15 -9.02 -0.90
N TYR A 140 -0.40 -8.83 0.19
CA TYR A 140 -0.91 -8.92 1.57
C TYR A 140 0.06 -8.31 2.59
N ALA A 141 -0.36 -8.30 3.86
CA ALA A 141 0.40 -7.84 5.01
C ALA A 141 0.99 -6.42 4.83
N PRO A 142 0.19 -5.37 4.62
CA PRO A 142 0.70 -4.00 4.60
C PRO A 142 1.48 -3.67 5.88
N MET A 143 2.62 -3.00 5.71
CA MET A 143 3.47 -2.60 6.82
C MET A 143 4.00 -1.18 6.66
N ALA A 144 3.94 -0.40 7.74
CA ALA A 144 4.57 0.90 7.83
C ALA A 144 5.30 1.09 9.16
N TYR A 145 6.42 1.81 9.15
CA TYR A 145 7.16 2.22 10.35
C TYR A 145 7.97 3.49 10.11
N TYR A 146 8.13 4.31 11.16
CA TYR A 146 9.03 5.46 11.14
C TYR A 146 10.49 5.02 11.18
N CYS A 147 11.35 5.79 10.51
CA CYS A 147 12.80 5.57 10.40
C CYS A 147 13.59 6.80 10.84
#